data_AF-K1SS27-F1
#
_entry.id   AF-K1SS27-F1
#
_cell.length_a   1.000
_cell.length_b   1.000
_cell.length_c   1.000
_cell.angle_alpha   90.00
_cell.angle_beta   90.00
_cell.angle_gamma   90.00
#
_symmetry.space_group_name_H-M   'P 1'
#
loop_
_entity.id
_entity.type
_entity.pdbx_description
1 polymer ?
#
loop_
_entity_poly.entity_id
_entity_poly.type
_entity_poly.pdbx_seq_one_letter_code
_entity_poly.pdbx_strand_id
1 'polypeptide(L)'
;MVTVGGKNSSNTAKLAQISQKHCPVIFTQDGSDIDKAAVLSLLPLQGGTVGITAGASTPAYIIKEVHRIMSEILNNEEGFDFMAEVDKTFKKVYIGNRVKALVVAVNK
;
A
#
# COMPACT_ATOMS: atom_id res chain seq x y z
N MET A 1 -8.30 0.52 -6.43
CA MET A 1 -7.27 0.82 -5.41
C MET A 1 -7.43 -0.13 -4.24
N VAL A 2 -6.34 -0.64 -3.67
CA VAL A 2 -6.35 -1.41 -2.41
C VAL A 2 -5.76 -0.52 -1.31
N THR A 3 -6.51 -0.31 -0.23
CA THR A 3 -6.07 0.47 0.93
C THR A 3 -5.84 -0.46 2.11
N VAL A 4 -4.61 -0.47 2.63
CA VAL A 4 -4.15 -1.40 3.65
C VAL A 4 -3.98 -0.72 5.02
N GLY A 5 -4.66 -1.23 6.04
CA GLY A 5 -4.40 -0.85 7.43
C GLY A 5 -5.55 -1.17 8.37
N GLY A 6 -5.36 -0.88 9.66
CA GLY A 6 -6.33 -1.24 10.70
C GLY A 6 -7.67 -0.52 10.57
N LYS A 7 -8.78 -1.25 10.81
CA LYS A 7 -10.15 -0.71 10.79
C LYS A 7 -10.36 0.48 11.73
N ASN A 8 -9.63 0.50 12.86
CA ASN A 8 -9.71 1.57 13.87
C ASN A 8 -8.75 2.74 13.60
N SER A 9 -7.98 2.71 12.50
CA SER A 9 -7.07 3.81 12.14
C SER A 9 -7.84 4.93 11.46
N SER A 10 -7.98 6.08 12.14
CA SER A 10 -8.60 7.28 11.55
C SER A 10 -7.90 7.70 10.26
N ASN A 11 -6.57 7.58 10.21
CA ASN A 11 -5.79 7.94 9.02
C ASN A 11 -6.04 6.98 7.85
N THR A 12 -6.11 5.67 8.11
CA THR A 12 -6.42 4.68 7.06
C THR A 12 -7.86 4.83 6.57
N ALA A 13 -8.81 5.12 7.48
CA ALA A 13 -10.19 5.39 7.12
C ALA A 13 -10.32 6.63 6.22
N LYS A 14 -9.63 7.74 6.56
CA LYS A 14 -9.58 8.94 5.72
C LYS A 14 -8.92 8.67 4.36
N LEU A 15 -7.86 7.86 4.32
CA LEU A 15 -7.18 7.45 3.09
C LEU A 15 -8.11 6.63 2.18
N ALA A 16 -8.90 5.71 2.74
CA ALA A 16 -9.90 4.96 2.00
C ALA A 16 -11.00 5.89 1.49
N GLN A 17 -11.53 6.78 2.34
CA GLN A 17 -12.58 7.74 1.98
C GLN A 17 -12.16 8.67 0.84
N ILE A 18 -10.93 9.21 0.88
CA ILE A 18 -10.45 10.07 -0.21
C ILE A 18 -10.24 9.28 -1.49
N SER A 19 -9.70 8.06 -1.40
CA SER A 19 -9.50 7.18 -2.56
C SER A 19 -10.83 6.79 -3.22
N GLN A 20 -11.87 6.53 -2.43
CA GLN A 20 -13.23 6.18 -2.89
C GLN A 20 -13.88 7.27 -3.74
N LYS A 21 -13.51 8.54 -3.54
CA LYS A 21 -14.02 9.65 -4.37
C LYS A 21 -13.49 9.63 -5.80
N HIS A 22 -12.39 8.91 -6.05
CA HIS A 22 -11.69 8.93 -7.33
C HIS A 22 -11.63 7.56 -8.02
N CYS A 23 -11.75 6.48 -7.26
CA CYS A 23 -11.71 5.12 -7.81
C CYS A 23 -12.38 4.12 -6.86
N PRO A 24 -12.79 2.94 -7.36
CA PRO A 24 -13.24 1.85 -6.49
C PRO A 24 -12.12 1.42 -5.53
N VAL A 25 -12.48 1.22 -4.25
CA VAL A 25 -11.53 0.89 -3.17
C VAL A 25 -11.89 -0.43 -2.52
N ILE A 26 -10.91 -1.31 -2.41
CA ILE A 26 -10.92 -2.46 -1.49
C ILE A 26 -10.15 -2.04 -0.24
N PHE A 27 -10.77 -2.19 0.92
CA PHE A 27 -10.10 -1.97 2.20
C PHE A 27 -9.73 -3.31 2.82
N THR A 28 -8.48 -3.48 3.24
CA THR A 28 -8.01 -4.69 3.91
C THR A 28 -7.06 -4.38 5.06
N GLN A 29 -7.00 -5.23 6.08
CA GLN A 29 -6.02 -5.12 7.15
C GLN A 29 -4.70 -5.81 6.80
N ASP A 30 -4.77 -6.88 6.01
CA ASP A 30 -3.66 -7.73 5.60
C ASP A 30 -3.98 -8.48 4.29
N GLY A 31 -3.22 -9.53 3.97
CA GLY A 31 -3.42 -10.32 2.76
C GLY A 31 -4.65 -11.23 2.78
N SER A 32 -5.16 -11.60 3.97
CA SER A 32 -6.15 -12.67 4.13
C SER A 32 -7.56 -12.28 3.69
N ASP A 33 -7.91 -11.00 3.80
CA ASP A 33 -9.23 -10.46 3.45
C ASP A 33 -9.37 -10.06 1.96
N ILE A 34 -8.40 -10.41 1.10
CA ILE A 34 -8.41 -10.03 -0.32
C ILE A 34 -9.24 -11.03 -1.13
N ASP A 35 -10.45 -10.61 -1.53
CA ASP A 35 -11.29 -11.38 -2.44
C ASP A 35 -10.84 -11.22 -3.90
N LYS A 36 -10.51 -12.35 -4.53
CA LYS A 36 -10.15 -12.44 -5.95
C LYS A 36 -11.22 -11.86 -6.88
N ALA A 37 -12.50 -12.11 -6.59
CA ALA A 37 -13.58 -11.60 -7.45
C ALA A 37 -13.68 -10.07 -7.36
N ALA A 38 -13.59 -9.52 -6.14
CA ALA A 38 -13.50 -8.08 -5.93
C ALA A 38 -12.28 -7.46 -6.65
N VAL A 39 -11.11 -8.09 -6.56
CA VAL A 39 -9.90 -7.61 -7.26
C VAL A 39 -10.08 -7.59 -8.78
N LEU A 40 -10.62 -8.67 -9.36
CA LEU A 40 -10.89 -8.73 -10.80
C LEU A 40 -11.94 -7.70 -11.23
N SER A 41 -12.91 -7.36 -10.37
CA SER A 41 -13.87 -6.31 -10.65
C SER A 41 -13.26 -4.89 -10.69
N LEU A 42 -12.07 -4.69 -10.10
CA LEU A 42 -11.34 -3.42 -10.16
C LEU A 42 -10.65 -3.21 -11.51
N LEU A 43 -10.49 -4.25 -12.31
CA LEU A 43 -9.88 -4.18 -13.64
C LEU A 43 -10.98 -3.93 -14.67
N PRO A 44 -11.16 -2.70 -15.18
CA PRO A 44 -11.95 -2.51 -16.39
C PRO A 44 -11.30 -3.34 -17.52
N LEU A 45 -12.15 -3.96 -18.34
CA LEU A 45 -11.80 -4.83 -19.48
C LEU A 45 -10.49 -4.40 -20.16
N GLN A 46 -9.45 -5.25 -20.03
CA GLN A 46 -8.10 -5.14 -20.60
C GLN A 46 -7.36 -3.81 -20.39
N GLY A 47 -6.33 -3.83 -19.51
CA GLY A 47 -5.34 -2.75 -19.38
C GLY A 47 -5.46 -1.87 -18.14
N GLY A 48 -6.32 -2.22 -17.18
CA GLY A 48 -6.43 -1.51 -15.90
C GLY A 48 -5.22 -1.72 -14.99
N THR A 49 -4.90 -0.72 -14.17
CA THR A 49 -3.89 -0.80 -13.10
C THR A 49 -4.56 -0.79 -11.73
N VAL A 50 -4.12 -1.67 -10.82
CA VAL A 50 -4.56 -1.62 -9.41
C VAL A 50 -3.46 -1.04 -8.55
N GLY A 51 -3.69 0.16 -8.01
CA GLY A 51 -2.79 0.75 -7.02
C GLY A 51 -2.97 0.13 -5.62
N ILE A 52 -1.87 0.03 -4.87
CA ILE A 52 -1.85 -0.35 -3.45
C ILE A 52 -1.37 0.86 -2.65
N THR A 53 -2.08 1.19 -1.58
CA THR A 53 -1.69 2.24 -0.62
C THR A 53 -1.89 1.74 0.80
N ALA A 54 -1.26 2.39 1.78
CA ALA A 54 -1.31 1.95 3.17
C ALA A 54 -1.34 3.11 4.15
N GLY A 55 -1.99 2.88 5.31
CA GLY A 55 -1.95 3.82 6.42
C GLY A 55 -0.56 3.95 7.03
N ALA A 56 -0.27 5.09 7.66
CA ALA A 56 1.04 5.39 8.25
C ALA A 56 1.52 4.36 9.30
N SER A 57 0.58 3.71 9.99
CA SER A 57 0.85 2.69 11.01
C SER A 57 0.89 1.26 10.46
N THR A 58 0.78 1.07 9.14
CA THR A 58 0.81 -0.25 8.51
C THR A 58 2.27 -0.65 8.24
N PRO A 59 2.79 -1.73 8.86
CA PRO A 59 4.15 -2.20 8.62
C PRO A 59 4.38 -2.62 7.16
N ALA A 60 5.60 -2.43 6.67
CA ALA A 60 5.98 -2.74 5.29
C ALA A 60 5.72 -4.20 4.90
N TYR A 61 5.90 -5.15 5.82
CA TYR A 61 5.68 -6.58 5.53
C TYR A 61 4.22 -6.89 5.15
N ILE A 62 3.26 -6.15 5.71
CA ILE A 62 1.84 -6.32 5.36
C ILE A 62 1.59 -5.81 3.93
N ILE A 63 2.18 -4.67 3.56
CA ILE A 63 2.09 -4.13 2.19
C ILE A 63 2.71 -5.12 1.20
N LYS A 64 3.84 -5.73 1.57
CA LYS A 64 4.53 -6.77 0.79
C LYS A 64 3.66 -8.02 0.60
N GLU A 65 3.00 -8.47 1.66
CA GLU A 65 2.07 -9.61 1.61
C GLU A 65 0.88 -9.34 0.67
N VAL A 66 0.25 -8.17 0.83
CA VAL A 66 -0.86 -7.73 -0.03
C VAL A 66 -0.41 -7.65 -1.49
N HIS A 67 0.75 -7.06 -1.76
CA HIS A 67 1.31 -7.00 -3.11
C HIS A 67 1.49 -8.41 -3.71
N ARG A 68 2.09 -9.35 -2.97
CA ARG A 68 2.29 -10.72 -3.43
C ARG A 68 0.96 -11.39 -3.83
N ILE A 69 -0.05 -11.30 -2.97
CA ILE A 69 -1.37 -11.91 -3.23
C ILE A 69 -2.05 -11.25 -4.43
N MET A 70 -1.99 -9.92 -4.53
CA MET A 70 -2.52 -9.18 -5.68
C MET A 70 -1.80 -9.59 -6.98
N SER A 71 -0.47 -9.74 -6.95
CA SER A 71 0.29 -10.22 -8.10
C SER A 71 -0.13 -11.63 -8.50
N GLU A 72 -0.26 -12.56 -7.55
CA GLU A 72 -0.73 -13.94 -7.79
C GLU A 72 -2.16 -13.99 -8.36
N ILE A 73 -3.03 -13.08 -7.95
CA ILE A 73 -4.39 -12.97 -8.50
C ILE A 73 -4.37 -12.48 -9.95
N LEU A 74 -3.49 -11.53 -10.27
CA LEU A 74 -3.48 -10.78 -11.53
C LEU A 74 -2.64 -11.44 -12.63
N ASN A 75 -1.47 -12.02 -12.28
CA ASN A 75 -0.50 -12.59 -13.21
C ASN A 75 0.08 -13.89 -12.64
N ASN A 76 0.15 -14.94 -13.46
CA ASN A 76 0.80 -16.19 -13.07
C ASN A 76 2.34 -16.14 -13.12
N GLU A 77 2.97 -15.02 -13.51
CA GLU A 77 4.43 -14.90 -13.50
C GLU A 77 4.90 -13.44 -13.58
N GLU A 78 6.13 -13.24 -13.12
CA GLU A 78 6.96 -12.02 -13.06
C GLU A 78 6.62 -11.01 -11.95
N GLY A 79 7.20 -11.32 -10.79
CA GLY A 79 7.34 -10.41 -9.65
C GLY A 79 8.14 -9.18 -10.05
N PHE A 80 7.44 -8.06 -10.16
CA PHE A 80 8.01 -6.72 -10.09
C PHE A 80 8.91 -6.63 -8.84
N ASP A 81 10.14 -6.08 -8.97
CA ASP A 81 11.10 -5.92 -7.87
C ASP A 81 10.70 -4.76 -6.92
N PHE A 82 9.42 -4.76 -6.55
CA PHE A 82 8.82 -3.92 -5.52
C PHE A 82 9.59 -4.08 -4.20
N MET A 83 10.16 -5.26 -3.95
CA MET A 83 11.02 -5.52 -2.79
C MET A 83 12.21 -4.58 -2.73
N ALA A 84 12.99 -4.47 -3.82
CA ALA A 84 14.14 -3.58 -3.84
C ALA A 84 13.74 -2.11 -3.73
N GLU A 85 12.63 -1.68 -4.31
CA GLU A 85 12.17 -0.27 -4.24
C GLU A 85 11.62 0.11 -2.87
N VAL A 86 10.87 -0.80 -2.24
CA VAL A 86 10.42 -0.63 -0.85
C VAL A 86 11.64 -0.54 0.07
N ASP A 87 12.60 -1.45 -0.05
CA ASP A 87 13.79 -1.46 0.81
C ASP A 87 14.68 -0.23 0.59
N LYS A 88 14.78 0.31 -0.64
CA LYS A 88 15.43 1.61 -0.91
C LYS A 88 14.75 2.78 -0.19
N THR A 89 13.43 2.72 -0.01
CA THR A 89 12.64 3.77 0.63
C THR A 89 12.69 3.68 2.15
N PHE A 90 12.80 2.46 2.70
CA PHE A 90 12.89 2.21 4.14
C PHE A 90 14.33 2.36 4.67
N LYS A 91 14.80 3.60 4.85
CA LYS A 91 15.97 3.85 5.70
C LYS A 91 15.61 3.62 7.17
N LYS A 92 16.06 2.49 7.74
CA LYS A 92 15.98 2.25 9.19
C LYS A 92 16.81 3.30 9.94
N VAL A 93 16.12 4.22 10.62
CA VAL A 93 16.74 5.17 11.55
C VAL A 93 16.95 4.45 12.89
N TYR A 94 18.13 4.60 13.50
CA TYR A 94 18.48 4.00 14.79
C TYR A 94 19.39 4.93 15.58
N ILE A 95 19.53 4.69 16.89
CA ILE A 95 20.33 5.53 17.79
C ILE A 95 21.80 5.54 17.33
N GLY A 96 22.36 6.73 17.12
CA GLY A 96 23.70 6.92 16.57
C GLY A 96 23.76 7.07 15.05
N ASN A 97 22.64 6.86 14.34
CA ASN A 97 22.57 7.08 12.90
C ASN A 97 22.61 8.59 12.58
N ARG A 98 23.63 9.04 11.84
CA ARG A 98 23.76 10.42 11.34
C ARG A 98 23.06 10.53 9.98
N VAL A 99 21.97 11.28 9.92
CA VAL A 99 21.21 11.50 8.69
C VAL A 99 21.35 12.94 8.20
N LYS A 100 21.36 13.12 6.87
CA LYS A 100 21.20 14.44 6.23
C LYS A 100 19.73 14.61 5.86
N ALA A 101 19.15 15.75 6.24
CA ALA A 101 17.75 16.08 5.96
C ALA A 101 17.61 17.56 5.58
N LEU A 102 16.51 17.89 4.91
CA LEU A 102 16.11 19.25 4.55
C LEU A 102 14.97 19.69 5.48
N VAL A 103 15.12 20.85 6.12
CA VAL A 103 14.03 21.45 6.93
C VAL A 103 13.05 22.14 5.99
N VAL A 104 11.81 21.64 5.94
CA VAL A 104 10.76 22.14 5.04
C VAL A 104 9.79 23.12 5.70
N ALA A 105 9.68 23.11 7.04
CA ALA A 105 8.86 24.06 7.79
C ALA A 105 9.35 24.17 9.25
N VAL A 106 9.20 25.34 9.85
CA VAL A 106 9.40 25.60 11.29
C VAL A 106 8.22 26.42 11.78
N ASN A 107 7.49 25.94 12.78
CA ASN A 107 6.42 26.71 13.42
C ASN A 107 7.02 27.56 14.56
N LYS A 108 6.54 28.80 14.67
CA LYS A 108 6.82 29.72 15.77
C LYS A 108 5.92 29.44 16.96
#